data_AF-A0A2M4AAG0-F1
#
_entry.id   AF-A0A2M4AAG0-F1
#
_cell.length_a   1.000
_cell.length_b   1.000
_cell.length_c   1.000
_cell.angle_alpha   90.00
_cell.angle_beta   90.00
_cell.angle_gamma   90.00
#
_symmetry.space_group_name_H-M   'P 1'
#
loop_
_entity.id
_entity.type
_entity.pdbx_description
1 polymer ?
#
loop_
_entity_poly.entity_id
_entity_poly.type
_entity_poly.pdbx_seq_one_letter_code
_entity_poly.pdbx_strand_id
1 'polypeptide(L)'
;MQFMLTLIPPLLLAVIRTSSGDHQDKLESAGDHLSPDDTLFVHLRCFELFAAASSDQSSDRERDASDWLLATNSSYMHKTDRSPGFLNCVLIKLQLFDDHQQIFSTRILRNQHRTYGSWMNLSQESVKSFIDDLDRTEIQTSAFESLFAAFEPVFRRHTSTFFQLFLRDPIVLENWYREKGSNERKPNETVVDFCEYHMSEVLRSDICIIRSYQISNQTTEMEKHIDCIFRGFHYLTKSGLIDVSEILRDYQLVSSLNDTITTHVRECSDNLTRNEVPINNRSLSMYTCLLDSSFSVVFKEAFDYREIRSGNLSYILHDLPYNREQTKLQILALDKARCIEQQNKADHHKRT
;
A
#
# COMPACT_ATOMS: atom_id res chain seq x y z
N MET A 1 18.64 -1.76 23.06
CA MET A 1 17.21 -1.74 23.46
C MET A 1 16.43 -2.36 22.32
N GLN A 2 15.77 -3.50 22.54
CA GLN A 2 14.93 -4.15 21.53
C GLN A 2 13.66 -3.30 21.34
N PHE A 3 13.55 -2.57 20.23
CA PHE A 3 12.32 -1.93 19.80
C PHE A 3 11.33 -3.00 19.34
N MET A 4 10.58 -3.56 20.29
CA MET A 4 9.33 -4.25 19.98
C MET A 4 8.30 -3.16 19.62
N LEU A 5 8.21 -2.82 18.33
CA LEU A 5 6.96 -2.29 17.77
C LEU A 5 5.93 -3.44 17.83
N THR A 6 5.30 -3.61 18.98
CA THR A 6 4.03 -4.35 19.07
C THR A 6 2.96 -3.51 18.41
N LEU A 7 2.96 -3.46 17.08
CA LEU A 7 1.74 -3.19 16.34
C LEU A 7 0.86 -4.44 16.52
N ILE A 8 -0.08 -4.32 17.46
CA ILE A 8 -1.15 -5.27 17.79
C ILE A 8 -0.71 -6.41 18.74
N PRO A 9 -1.31 -6.53 19.95
CA PRO A 9 -1.09 -7.69 20.82
C PRO A 9 -1.72 -8.95 20.20
N PRO A 10 -1.06 -10.11 20.25
CA PRO A 10 -1.60 -11.35 19.71
C PRO A 10 -2.54 -11.97 20.76
N LEU A 11 -3.86 -11.91 20.58
CA LEU A 11 -4.74 -12.83 21.29
C LEU A 11 -6.10 -13.08 20.60
N LEU A 12 -6.33 -14.39 20.44
CA LEU A 12 -7.58 -15.15 20.42
C LEU A 12 -8.34 -15.42 19.11
N LEU A 13 -8.13 -16.67 18.69
CA LEU A 13 -8.93 -17.53 17.84
C LEU A 13 -10.34 -17.82 18.40
N ALA A 14 -11.22 -18.13 17.44
CA ALA A 14 -12.51 -18.85 17.49
C ALA A 14 -13.76 -18.06 17.95
N VAL A 15 -14.74 -17.91 17.05
CA VAL A 15 -15.88 -18.82 16.83
C VAL A 15 -16.60 -18.47 15.51
N ILE A 16 -17.09 -19.52 14.83
CA ILE A 16 -17.85 -19.56 13.57
C ILE A 16 -19.25 -18.93 13.73
N ARG A 17 -19.73 -18.14 12.76
CA ARG A 17 -21.02 -18.35 12.04
C ARG A 17 -21.29 -17.33 10.92
N THR A 18 -22.06 -17.84 9.98
CA THR A 18 -22.43 -17.39 8.63
C THR A 18 -23.19 -16.07 8.56
N SER A 19 -22.89 -15.26 7.54
CA SER A 19 -23.89 -14.40 6.90
C SER A 19 -23.61 -14.25 5.42
N SER A 20 -24.55 -14.76 4.64
CA SER A 20 -24.78 -14.46 3.22
C SER A 20 -25.21 -12.99 3.07
N GLY A 21 -24.79 -12.32 2.01
CA GLY A 21 -25.27 -10.97 1.69
C GLY A 21 -24.69 -10.47 0.37
N ASP A 22 -25.59 -10.27 -0.60
CA ASP A 22 -25.35 -9.84 -1.98
C ASP A 22 -24.37 -8.67 -2.12
N HIS A 23 -23.40 -8.82 -3.01
CA HIS A 23 -22.67 -7.70 -3.61
C HIS A 23 -22.99 -7.63 -5.09
N GLN A 24 -23.97 -6.78 -5.41
CA GLN A 24 -24.25 -6.37 -6.76
C GLN A 24 -23.46 -5.09 -7.06
N ASP A 25 -22.66 -5.20 -8.11
CA ASP A 25 -21.72 -4.22 -8.64
C ASP A 25 -22.30 -2.80 -8.77
N LYS A 26 -21.53 -1.84 -8.26
CA LYS A 26 -21.50 -0.48 -8.81
C LYS A 26 -20.05 0.00 -8.78
N LEU A 27 -19.45 0.04 -9.96
CA LEU A 27 -18.15 0.63 -10.22
C LEU A 27 -18.23 2.14 -9.93
N GLU A 28 -18.05 2.51 -8.66
CA GLU A 28 -17.88 3.90 -8.24
C GLU A 28 -16.48 4.38 -8.66
N SER A 29 -16.43 5.63 -9.13
CA SER A 29 -15.23 6.43 -9.38
C SER A 29 -14.08 6.08 -8.44
N ALA A 30 -12.87 5.93 -8.98
CA ALA A 30 -11.60 5.85 -8.26
C ALA A 30 -11.69 6.56 -6.90
N GLY A 31 -11.66 5.78 -5.80
CA GLY A 31 -12.18 6.20 -4.50
C GLY A 31 -11.67 7.57 -4.07
N ASP A 32 -12.62 8.46 -3.76
CA ASP A 32 -12.45 9.84 -3.30
C ASP A 32 -11.83 9.93 -1.87
N HIS A 33 -11.32 8.80 -1.35
CA HIS A 33 -10.88 8.53 0.02
C HIS A 33 -9.68 7.56 0.00
N LEU A 34 -8.98 7.38 1.12
CA LEU A 34 -7.79 6.52 1.28
C LEU A 34 -8.02 5.47 2.37
N SER A 35 -7.78 4.19 2.04
CA SER A 35 -7.87 3.08 2.99
C SER A 35 -6.75 3.12 4.05
N PRO A 36 -6.86 2.33 5.15
CA PRO A 36 -5.74 2.13 6.06
C PRO A 36 -4.46 1.71 5.34
N ASP A 37 -4.58 0.83 4.34
CA ASP A 37 -3.43 0.36 3.57
C ASP A 37 -2.83 1.44 2.67
N ASP A 38 -3.67 2.23 1.98
CA ASP A 38 -3.22 3.37 1.17
C ASP A 38 -2.43 4.37 2.03
N THR A 39 -2.97 4.74 3.18
CA THR A 39 -2.35 5.74 4.07
C THR A 39 -1.06 5.22 4.70
N LEU A 40 -1.00 3.92 5.02
CA LEU A 40 0.22 3.24 5.46
C LEU A 40 1.27 3.23 4.37
N PHE A 41 0.91 2.86 3.14
CA PHE A 41 1.81 2.86 2.00
C PHE A 41 2.42 4.25 1.77
N VAL A 42 1.62 5.31 1.82
CA VAL A 42 2.12 6.69 1.68
C VAL A 42 3.19 7.02 2.73
N HIS A 43 2.91 6.77 4.01
CA HIS A 43 3.86 7.07 5.08
C HIS A 43 5.14 6.23 4.95
N LEU A 44 5.01 4.93 4.67
CA LEU A 44 6.15 4.03 4.51
C LEU A 44 7.00 4.42 3.29
N ARG A 45 6.38 4.78 2.17
CA ARG A 45 7.12 5.19 0.97
C ARG A 45 7.85 6.51 1.19
N CYS A 46 7.22 7.49 1.83
CA CYS A 46 7.90 8.74 2.15
C CYS A 46 9.01 8.52 3.18
N PHE A 47 8.79 7.67 4.17
CA PHE A 47 9.85 7.26 5.10
C PHE A 47 11.02 6.60 4.35
N GLU A 48 10.75 5.68 3.43
CA GLU A 48 11.78 5.00 2.64
C GLU A 48 12.63 5.96 1.81
N LEU A 49 12.03 7.03 1.27
CA LEU A 49 12.71 8.04 0.46
C LEU A 49 13.53 9.04 1.28
N PHE A 50 13.07 9.39 2.48
CA PHE A 50 13.61 10.54 3.22
C PHE A 50 14.24 10.17 4.57
N ALA A 51 14.05 8.97 5.09
CA ALA A 51 14.70 8.56 6.34
C ALA A 51 16.19 8.34 6.13
N ALA A 52 16.97 8.53 7.19
CA ALA A 52 18.40 8.26 7.17
C ALA A 52 18.72 6.83 6.71
N ALA A 53 19.78 6.64 5.91
CA ALA A 53 20.20 5.32 5.46
C ALA A 53 20.68 4.46 6.64
N SER A 54 20.35 3.17 6.62
CA SER A 54 20.69 2.27 7.74
C SER A 54 22.19 2.03 7.89
N SER A 55 22.95 2.11 6.78
CA SER A 55 24.39 1.83 6.76
C SER A 55 25.24 2.87 7.48
N ASP A 56 24.80 4.13 7.49
CA ASP A 56 25.63 5.26 7.93
C ASP A 56 25.06 5.96 9.18
N GLN A 57 23.76 5.81 9.45
CA GLN A 57 23.02 6.61 10.42
C GLN A 57 21.87 5.82 11.08
N SER A 58 22.15 4.59 11.53
CA SER A 58 21.11 3.68 12.07
C SER A 58 20.28 4.28 13.23
N SER A 59 20.91 5.01 14.14
CA SER A 59 20.21 5.69 15.25
C SER A 59 19.27 6.80 14.78
N ASP A 60 19.62 7.47 13.67
CA ASP A 60 18.78 8.50 13.08
C ASP A 60 17.60 7.88 12.35
N ARG A 61 17.80 6.75 11.67
CA ARG A 61 16.70 6.03 11.02
C ARG A 61 15.68 5.50 12.03
N GLU A 62 16.15 4.97 13.16
CA GLU A 62 15.28 4.55 14.27
C GLU A 62 14.50 5.73 14.85
N ARG A 63 15.13 6.90 14.98
CA ARG A 63 14.47 8.14 15.39
C ARG A 63 13.44 8.60 14.36
N ASP A 64 13.81 8.65 13.08
CA ASP A 64 12.91 9.01 11.98
C ASP A 64 11.69 8.07 11.97
N ALA A 65 11.86 6.77 12.22
CA ALA A 65 10.76 5.81 12.29
C ALA A 65 9.84 6.08 13.49
N SER A 66 10.42 6.36 14.66
CA SER A 66 9.68 6.74 15.86
C SER A 66 8.89 8.03 15.68
N ASP A 67 9.46 9.02 14.98
CA ASP A 67 8.84 10.32 14.81
C ASP A 67 7.75 10.29 13.73
N TRP A 68 8.00 9.62 12.61
CA TRP A 68 7.15 9.73 11.42
C TRP A 68 6.12 8.62 11.24
N LEU A 69 6.28 7.46 11.90
CA LEU A 69 5.39 6.31 11.70
C LEU A 69 4.46 6.04 12.90
N LEU A 70 4.75 6.65 14.05
CA LEU A 70 3.95 6.52 15.27
C LEU A 70 3.04 7.74 15.47
N ALA A 71 1.75 7.55 15.22
CA ALA A 71 0.73 8.61 15.29
C ALA A 71 0.53 9.26 16.67
N THR A 72 1.05 8.64 17.74
CA THR A 72 0.93 9.16 19.10
C THR A 72 2.11 10.05 19.51
N ASN A 73 3.12 10.19 18.64
CA ASN A 73 4.33 10.95 18.96
C ASN A 73 4.13 12.44 18.61
N SER A 74 4.32 13.31 19.59
CA SER A 74 4.35 14.77 19.40
C SER A 74 5.52 15.23 18.50
N SER A 75 6.44 14.32 18.19
CA SER A 75 7.64 14.54 17.39
C SER A 75 7.44 14.35 15.89
N TYR A 76 6.21 14.09 15.39
CA TYR A 76 5.95 13.99 13.94
C TYR A 76 6.41 15.24 13.16
N MET A 77 6.30 16.41 13.79
CA MET A 77 6.80 17.69 13.25
C MET A 77 8.17 18.08 13.82
N HIS A 78 8.97 17.14 14.33
CA HIS A 78 10.34 17.43 14.75
C HIS A 78 11.16 17.83 13.52
N LYS A 79 11.73 19.04 13.53
CA LYS A 79 12.46 19.59 12.40
C LYS A 79 13.88 19.02 12.35
N THR A 80 14.14 18.26 11.29
CA THR A 80 15.47 17.83 10.83
C THR A 80 15.64 18.29 9.39
N ASP A 81 16.84 18.16 8.82
CA ASP A 81 17.09 18.47 7.41
C ASP A 81 16.25 17.61 6.44
N ARG A 82 15.75 16.45 6.91
CA ARG A 82 14.95 15.49 6.13
C ARG A 82 13.44 15.68 6.28
N SER A 83 13.00 16.27 7.40
CA SER A 83 11.58 16.39 7.75
C SER A 83 10.75 17.16 6.72
N PRO A 84 11.22 18.27 6.10
CA PRO A 84 10.48 18.96 5.05
C PRO A 84 10.21 18.08 3.82
N GLY A 85 11.21 17.33 3.37
CA GLY A 85 11.06 16.41 2.22
C GLY A 85 10.07 15.28 2.51
N PHE A 86 10.19 14.66 3.70
CA PHE A 86 9.25 13.65 4.18
C PHE A 86 7.81 14.18 4.19
N LEU A 87 7.58 15.33 4.84
CA LEU A 87 6.25 15.89 4.98
C LEU A 87 5.65 16.29 3.63
N ASN A 88 6.41 16.94 2.76
CA ASN A 88 5.96 17.30 1.42
C ASN A 88 5.49 16.05 0.66
N CYS A 89 6.29 14.98 0.71
CA CYS A 89 5.92 13.69 0.11
C CYS A 89 4.60 13.14 0.69
N VAL A 90 4.43 13.16 2.02
CA VAL A 90 3.22 12.66 2.68
C VAL A 90 2.01 13.49 2.27
N LEU A 91 2.06 14.81 2.37
CA LEU A 91 0.91 15.69 2.08
C LEU A 91 0.47 15.59 0.61
N ILE A 92 1.42 15.50 -0.31
CA ILE A 92 1.12 15.31 -1.74
C ILE A 92 0.48 13.95 -1.99
N LYS A 93 1.10 12.86 -1.48
CA LYS A 93 0.60 11.50 -1.73
C LYS A 93 -0.71 11.19 -0.98
N LEU A 94 -0.97 11.84 0.14
CA LEU A 94 -2.28 11.83 0.81
C LEU A 94 -3.32 12.72 0.10
N GLN A 95 -2.94 13.43 -0.97
CA GLN A 95 -3.80 14.35 -1.71
C GLN A 95 -4.33 15.52 -0.87
N LEU A 96 -3.64 15.84 0.23
CA LEU A 96 -3.92 16.99 1.08
C LEU A 96 -3.25 18.26 0.56
N PHE A 97 -2.25 18.13 -0.31
CA PHE A 97 -1.58 19.22 -0.98
C PHE A 97 -1.51 18.98 -2.50
N ASP A 98 -1.94 19.95 -3.29
CA ASP A 98 -1.79 19.94 -4.74
C ASP A 98 -0.51 20.69 -5.10
N ASP A 99 0.51 19.94 -5.53
CA ASP A 99 1.82 20.49 -5.89
C ASP A 99 1.81 21.29 -7.21
N HIS A 100 0.81 21.09 -8.07
CA HIS A 100 0.70 21.91 -9.28
C HIS A 100 0.09 23.28 -8.98
N GLN A 101 -0.93 23.30 -8.13
CA GLN A 101 -1.62 24.53 -7.74
C GLN A 101 -0.97 25.23 -6.54
N GLN A 102 -0.08 24.55 -5.82
CA GLN A 102 0.58 25.00 -4.60
C GLN A 102 -0.43 25.41 -3.50
N ILE A 103 -1.50 24.61 -3.34
CA ILE A 103 -2.57 24.83 -2.35
C ILE A 103 -2.94 23.55 -1.60
N PHE A 104 -3.49 23.70 -0.38
CA PHE A 104 -4.11 22.58 0.32
C PHE A 104 -5.40 22.14 -0.37
N SER A 105 -5.54 20.84 -0.60
CA SER A 105 -6.75 20.21 -1.14
C SER A 105 -7.57 19.62 0.02
N THR A 106 -8.58 20.35 0.47
CA THR A 106 -9.37 19.97 1.65
C THR A 106 -10.51 18.98 1.34
N ARG A 107 -10.74 18.65 0.05
CA ARG A 107 -11.75 17.68 -0.40
C ARG A 107 -11.53 16.30 0.22
N ILE A 108 -10.28 15.83 0.27
CA ILE A 108 -9.94 14.52 0.82
C ILE A 108 -10.36 14.39 2.29
N LEU A 109 -10.30 15.46 3.08
CA LEU A 109 -10.65 15.45 4.50
C LEU A 109 -12.15 15.18 4.71
N ARG A 110 -13.00 15.80 3.91
CA ARG A 110 -14.45 15.59 3.96
C ARG A 110 -14.81 14.17 3.55
N ASN A 111 -14.16 13.66 2.50
CA ASN A 111 -14.41 12.33 2.00
C ASN A 111 -13.92 11.25 2.98
N GLN A 112 -12.74 11.42 3.59
CA GLN A 112 -12.27 10.53 4.66
C GLN A 112 -13.26 10.47 5.82
N HIS A 113 -13.72 11.62 6.33
CA HIS A 113 -14.70 11.63 7.43
C HIS A 113 -16.05 11.01 7.01
N ARG A 114 -16.51 11.27 5.79
CA ARG A 114 -17.74 10.67 5.27
C ARG A 114 -17.65 9.15 5.18
N THR A 115 -16.51 8.62 4.72
CA THR A 115 -16.30 7.17 4.54
C THR A 115 -16.05 6.46 5.87
N TYR A 116 -15.25 7.06 6.76
CA TYR A 116 -14.69 6.38 7.94
C TYR A 116 -15.11 6.99 9.28
N GLY A 117 -15.97 8.02 9.28
CA GLY A 117 -16.30 8.79 10.48
C GLY A 117 -16.93 7.98 11.62
N SER A 118 -17.58 6.84 11.33
CA SER A 118 -18.16 5.97 12.36
C SER A 118 -17.12 5.27 13.25
N TRP A 119 -15.86 5.15 12.79
CA TRP A 119 -14.77 4.58 13.59
C TRP A 119 -13.90 5.66 14.27
N MET A 120 -14.13 6.93 13.92
CA MET A 120 -13.38 8.07 14.45
C MET A 120 -14.10 8.71 15.63
N ASN A 121 -13.34 9.28 16.54
CA ASN A 121 -13.86 10.19 17.57
C ASN A 121 -13.70 11.65 17.10
N LEU A 122 -14.28 11.98 15.94
CA LEU A 122 -14.23 13.33 15.35
C LEU A 122 -15.62 13.87 15.08
N SER A 123 -15.90 15.06 15.64
CA SER A 123 -17.11 15.80 15.31
C SER A 123 -16.99 16.51 13.95
N GLN A 124 -18.12 16.87 13.33
CA GLN A 124 -18.11 17.65 12.10
C GLN A 124 -17.43 19.02 12.30
N GLU A 125 -17.56 19.61 13.48
CA GLU A 125 -16.91 20.88 13.86
C GLU A 125 -15.39 20.73 13.91
N SER A 126 -14.88 19.59 14.39
CA SER A 126 -13.43 19.32 14.44
C SER A 126 -12.84 19.24 13.02
N VAL A 127 -13.52 18.52 12.13
CA VAL A 127 -13.12 18.41 10.71
C VAL A 127 -13.24 19.78 10.02
N LYS A 128 -14.33 20.51 10.26
CA LYS A 128 -14.52 21.85 9.71
C LYS A 128 -13.44 22.82 10.18
N SER A 129 -13.08 22.80 11.45
CA SER A 129 -12.03 23.66 11.99
C SER A 129 -10.66 23.36 11.36
N PHE A 130 -10.37 22.09 11.09
CA PHE A 130 -9.12 21.73 10.41
C PHE A 130 -9.10 22.23 8.96
N ILE A 131 -10.21 22.08 8.24
CA ILE A 131 -10.37 22.61 6.87
C ILE A 131 -10.23 24.13 6.85
N ASP A 132 -10.95 24.83 7.74
CA ASP A 132 -10.95 26.30 7.79
C ASP A 132 -9.53 26.85 8.10
N ASP A 133 -8.72 26.14 8.90
CA ASP A 133 -7.32 26.52 9.16
C ASP A 133 -6.41 26.29 7.94
N LEU A 134 -6.58 25.18 7.21
CA LEU A 134 -5.83 24.91 5.99
C LEU A 134 -6.17 25.92 4.88
N ASP A 135 -7.44 26.25 4.70
CA ASP A 135 -7.90 27.21 3.69
C ASP A 135 -7.34 28.63 3.92
N ARG A 136 -7.01 28.97 5.17
CA ARG A 136 -6.38 30.26 5.55
C ARG A 136 -4.85 30.23 5.49
N THR A 137 -4.25 29.07 5.28
CA THR A 137 -2.80 28.92 5.34
C THR A 137 -2.19 29.36 4.03
N GLU A 138 -1.35 30.41 4.09
CA GLU A 138 -0.61 30.90 2.94
C GLU A 138 0.76 30.22 2.85
N ILE A 139 1.11 29.74 1.66
CA ILE A 139 2.40 29.08 1.40
C ILE A 139 3.28 30.03 0.61
N GLN A 140 4.43 30.37 1.18
CA GLN A 140 5.43 31.19 0.51
C GLN A 140 6.25 30.31 -0.45
N THR A 141 5.80 30.18 -1.69
CA THR A 141 6.34 29.26 -2.71
C THR A 141 7.81 29.44 -3.08
N SER A 142 8.50 30.46 -2.54
CA SER A 142 9.91 30.75 -2.82
C SER A 142 10.91 29.85 -2.09
N ALA A 143 10.48 29.00 -1.15
CA ALA A 143 11.39 28.15 -0.36
C ALA A 143 10.92 26.68 -0.27
N PHE A 144 11.87 25.74 -0.32
CA PHE A 144 11.61 24.29 -0.21
C PHE A 144 10.93 23.89 1.11
N GLU A 145 11.26 24.58 2.21
CA GLU A 145 10.68 24.33 3.53
C GLU A 145 9.35 25.06 3.78
N SER A 146 8.86 25.83 2.82
CA SER A 146 7.70 26.71 3.01
C SER A 146 6.44 25.95 3.38
N LEU A 147 6.19 24.79 2.76
CA LEU A 147 5.06 23.94 3.09
C LEU A 147 5.18 23.38 4.52
N PHE A 148 6.37 22.95 4.95
CA PHE A 148 6.58 22.47 6.31
C PHE A 148 6.28 23.58 7.34
N ALA A 149 6.85 24.77 7.14
CA ALA A 149 6.66 25.90 8.04
C ALA A 149 5.19 26.36 8.07
N ALA A 150 4.48 26.31 6.94
CA ALA A 150 3.07 26.68 6.83
C ALA A 150 2.15 25.65 7.49
N PHE A 151 2.43 24.35 7.30
CA PHE A 151 1.59 23.26 7.82
C PHE A 151 1.78 23.00 9.31
N GLU A 152 3.01 23.14 9.84
CA GLU A 152 3.33 22.87 11.25
C GLU A 152 2.35 23.49 12.26
N PRO A 153 2.05 24.80 12.23
CA PRO A 153 1.13 25.40 13.20
C PRO A 153 -0.29 24.84 13.09
N VAL A 154 -0.74 24.50 11.88
CA VAL A 154 -2.05 23.87 11.66
C VAL A 154 -2.04 22.45 12.22
N PHE A 155 -1.02 21.65 11.89
CA PHE A 155 -0.88 20.28 12.38
C PHE A 155 -0.85 20.24 13.91
N ARG A 156 -0.12 21.14 14.58
CA ARG A 156 -0.05 21.17 16.06
C ARG A 156 -1.42 21.42 16.71
N ARG A 157 -2.32 22.16 16.05
CA ARG A 157 -3.70 22.36 16.53
C ARG A 157 -4.61 21.18 16.22
N HIS A 158 -4.34 20.46 15.14
CA HIS A 158 -5.22 19.42 14.57
C HIS A 158 -4.58 18.03 14.54
N THR A 159 -3.60 17.73 15.41
CA THR A 159 -2.81 16.49 15.35
C THR A 159 -3.70 15.25 15.43
N SER A 160 -4.63 15.21 16.39
CA SER A 160 -5.58 14.10 16.53
C SER A 160 -6.50 13.99 15.32
N THR A 161 -7.02 15.12 14.82
CA THR A 161 -7.86 15.16 13.61
C THR A 161 -7.12 14.61 12.40
N PHE A 162 -5.86 14.99 12.18
CA PHE A 162 -5.03 14.51 11.08
C PHE A 162 -4.84 12.99 11.15
N PHE A 163 -4.36 12.46 12.28
CA PHE A 163 -4.09 11.03 12.38
C PHE A 163 -5.34 10.16 12.37
N GLN A 164 -6.47 10.65 12.89
CA GLN A 164 -7.74 9.92 12.76
C GLN A 164 -8.23 9.93 11.30
N LEU A 165 -8.27 11.08 10.62
CA LEU A 165 -8.74 11.18 9.23
C LEU A 165 -7.91 10.36 8.24
N PHE A 166 -6.60 10.25 8.47
CA PHE A 166 -5.72 9.43 7.65
C PHE A 166 -5.45 8.05 8.25
N LEU A 167 -6.32 7.56 9.15
CA LEU A 167 -6.34 6.18 9.63
C LEU A 167 -4.97 5.73 10.15
N ARG A 168 -4.30 6.61 10.89
CA ARG A 168 -3.03 6.36 11.58
C ARG A 168 -3.20 6.29 13.09
N ASP A 169 -4.30 6.82 13.61
CA ASP A 169 -4.65 6.68 15.02
C ASP A 169 -4.86 5.18 15.37
N PRO A 170 -4.15 4.65 16.39
CA PRO A 170 -4.17 3.23 16.69
C PRO A 170 -5.53 2.73 17.19
N ILE A 171 -6.31 3.58 17.88
CA ILE A 171 -7.64 3.20 18.38
C ILE A 171 -8.63 3.11 17.22
N VAL A 172 -8.60 4.08 16.31
CA VAL A 172 -9.42 4.06 15.09
C VAL A 172 -9.09 2.83 14.24
N LEU A 173 -7.80 2.56 14.02
CA LEU A 173 -7.34 1.39 13.26
C LEU A 173 -7.77 0.07 13.91
N GLU A 174 -7.61 -0.06 15.22
CA GLU A 174 -8.02 -1.27 15.94
C GLU A 174 -9.53 -1.52 15.77
N ASN A 175 -10.36 -0.49 15.94
CA ASN A 175 -11.80 -0.59 15.75
C ASN A 175 -12.16 -0.99 14.31
N TRP A 176 -11.51 -0.37 13.32
CA TRP A 176 -11.70 -0.68 11.91
C TRP A 176 -11.37 -2.14 11.61
N TYR A 177 -10.17 -2.61 11.97
CA TYR A 177 -9.73 -3.98 11.71
C TYR A 177 -10.57 -5.02 12.46
N ARG A 178 -11.05 -4.69 13.67
CA ARG A 178 -11.94 -5.57 14.44
C ARG A 178 -13.27 -5.77 13.75
N GLU A 179 -13.83 -4.73 13.13
CA GLU A 179 -15.10 -4.82 12.41
C GLU A 179 -14.94 -5.42 11.00
N LYS A 180 -13.95 -4.96 10.22
CA LYS A 180 -13.75 -5.43 8.84
C LYS A 180 -13.17 -6.83 8.75
N GLY A 181 -12.44 -7.27 9.77
CA GLY A 181 -11.88 -8.63 9.83
C GLY A 181 -10.98 -8.90 8.63
N SER A 182 -11.26 -9.97 7.89
CA SER A 182 -10.48 -10.40 6.73
C SER A 182 -10.76 -9.62 5.44
N ASN A 183 -11.73 -8.71 5.42
CA ASN A 183 -12.01 -7.87 4.25
C ASN A 183 -11.03 -6.70 4.10
N GLU A 184 -10.13 -6.50 5.05
CA GLU A 184 -9.08 -5.48 4.99
C GLU A 184 -7.71 -6.12 5.21
N ARG A 185 -6.73 -5.75 4.39
CA ARG A 185 -5.36 -6.24 4.52
C ARG A 185 -4.74 -5.76 5.82
N LYS A 186 -4.16 -6.70 6.59
CA LYS A 186 -3.39 -6.34 7.78
C LYS A 186 -1.94 -5.96 7.40
N PRO A 187 -1.27 -5.07 8.16
CA PRO A 187 0.11 -4.66 7.83
C PRO A 187 1.14 -5.80 7.75
N ASN A 188 0.90 -6.92 8.44
CA ASN A 188 1.77 -8.09 8.50
C ASN A 188 1.31 -9.26 7.59
N GLU A 189 0.32 -9.02 6.73
CA GLU A 189 -0.18 -9.96 5.74
C GLU A 189 0.33 -9.53 4.36
N THR A 190 0.85 -10.43 3.53
CA THR A 190 1.30 -10.01 2.19
C THR A 190 0.10 -9.58 1.33
N VAL A 191 0.32 -8.67 0.39
CA VAL A 191 -0.72 -8.28 -0.58
C VAL A 191 -1.20 -9.49 -1.38
N VAL A 192 -0.29 -10.38 -1.77
CA VAL A 192 -0.63 -11.59 -2.53
C VAL A 192 -1.50 -12.52 -1.68
N ASP A 193 -1.12 -12.79 -0.43
CA ASP A 193 -1.93 -13.61 0.49
C ASP A 193 -3.34 -13.05 0.67
N PHE A 194 -3.45 -11.73 0.86
CA PHE A 194 -4.75 -11.06 0.97
C PHE A 194 -5.59 -11.24 -0.30
N CYS A 195 -5.00 -11.01 -1.48
CA CYS A 195 -5.69 -11.18 -2.76
C CYS A 195 -6.05 -12.64 -3.07
N GLU A 196 -5.25 -13.62 -2.63
CA GLU A 196 -5.53 -15.05 -2.74
C GLU A 196 -6.63 -15.50 -1.76
N TYR A 197 -6.69 -14.90 -0.57
CA TYR A 197 -7.80 -15.13 0.36
C TYR A 197 -9.14 -14.72 -0.26
N HIS A 198 -9.16 -13.62 -1.02
CA HIS A 198 -10.36 -13.10 -1.71
C HIS A 198 -10.57 -13.63 -3.14
N MET A 199 -9.72 -14.53 -3.62
CA MET A 199 -9.91 -15.11 -4.96
C MET A 199 -11.18 -15.97 -5.02
N SER A 200 -11.80 -16.09 -6.19
CA SER A 200 -12.93 -16.98 -6.37
C SER A 200 -12.53 -18.45 -6.28
N GLU A 201 -13.48 -19.32 -5.92
CA GLU A 201 -13.21 -20.77 -5.80
C GLU A 201 -12.71 -21.40 -7.10
N VAL A 202 -13.19 -20.89 -8.25
CA VAL A 202 -12.78 -21.36 -9.57
C VAL A 202 -11.32 -21.02 -9.84
N LEU A 203 -10.86 -19.81 -9.50
CA LEU A 203 -9.46 -19.47 -9.64
C LEU A 203 -8.60 -20.17 -8.59
N ARG A 204 -9.15 -20.41 -7.39
CA ARG A 204 -8.44 -21.09 -6.29
C ARG A 204 -8.04 -22.52 -6.65
N SER A 205 -8.77 -23.19 -7.55
CA SER A 205 -8.33 -24.50 -8.06
C SER A 205 -7.03 -24.46 -8.85
N ASP A 206 -6.63 -23.27 -9.32
CA ASP A 206 -5.44 -23.06 -10.13
C ASP A 206 -4.30 -22.41 -9.32
N ILE A 207 -4.44 -22.27 -8.00
CA ILE A 207 -3.51 -21.49 -7.17
C ILE A 207 -2.05 -21.98 -7.32
N CYS A 208 -1.81 -23.28 -7.43
CA CYS A 208 -0.46 -23.80 -7.62
C CYS A 208 0.19 -23.42 -8.95
N ILE A 209 -0.59 -23.34 -10.03
CA ILE A 209 -0.04 -22.91 -11.32
C ILE A 209 0.11 -21.39 -11.35
N ILE A 210 -0.80 -20.64 -10.72
CA ILE A 210 -0.75 -19.18 -10.60
C ILE A 210 0.51 -18.75 -9.83
N ARG A 211 0.80 -19.38 -8.68
CA ARG A 211 2.03 -19.12 -7.91
C ARG A 211 3.31 -19.57 -8.63
N SER A 212 3.19 -20.40 -9.67
CA SER A 212 4.30 -20.71 -10.59
C SER A 212 4.41 -19.72 -11.77
N TYR A 213 3.71 -18.58 -11.70
CA TYR A 213 3.64 -17.56 -12.74
C TYR A 213 3.00 -18.02 -14.06
N GLN A 214 2.09 -19.00 -14.01
CA GLN A 214 1.27 -19.37 -15.17
C GLN A 214 -0.06 -18.60 -15.13
N ILE A 215 -0.50 -18.13 -16.29
CA ILE A 215 -1.79 -17.47 -16.43
C ILE A 215 -2.88 -18.55 -16.51
N SER A 216 -3.78 -18.57 -15.53
CA SER A 216 -4.96 -19.44 -15.58
C SER A 216 -5.85 -19.06 -16.76
N ASN A 217 -6.52 -20.06 -17.35
CA ASN A 217 -7.53 -19.85 -18.40
C ASN A 217 -8.85 -19.26 -17.85
N GLN A 218 -8.96 -19.06 -16.53
CA GLN A 218 -10.10 -18.41 -15.88
C GLN A 218 -9.99 -16.88 -15.99
N THR A 219 -9.98 -16.36 -17.23
CA THR A 219 -9.53 -15.00 -17.56
C THR A 219 -10.16 -13.92 -16.68
N THR A 220 -11.48 -13.88 -16.52
CA THR A 220 -12.17 -12.84 -15.74
C THR A 220 -11.80 -12.87 -14.25
N GLU A 221 -11.62 -14.05 -13.68
CA GLU A 221 -11.23 -14.19 -12.28
C GLU A 221 -9.74 -13.88 -12.08
N MET A 222 -8.91 -14.27 -13.05
CA MET A 222 -7.50 -13.91 -13.10
C MET A 222 -7.31 -12.39 -13.24
N GLU A 223 -8.14 -11.71 -14.04
CA GLU A 223 -8.15 -10.25 -14.16
C GLU A 223 -8.40 -9.58 -12.80
N LYS A 224 -9.43 -10.00 -12.07
CA LYS A 224 -9.73 -9.46 -10.73
C LYS A 224 -8.60 -9.70 -9.73
N HIS A 225 -8.02 -10.91 -9.76
CA HIS A 225 -6.95 -11.28 -8.84
C HIS A 225 -5.66 -10.48 -9.10
N ILE A 226 -5.23 -10.37 -10.36
CA ILE A 226 -4.07 -9.56 -10.73
C ILE A 226 -4.34 -8.06 -10.50
N ASP A 227 -5.57 -7.58 -10.74
CA ASP A 227 -5.95 -6.21 -10.41
C ASP A 227 -5.83 -5.92 -8.90
N CYS A 228 -6.28 -6.84 -8.04
CA CYS A 228 -6.07 -6.75 -6.60
C CYS A 228 -4.59 -6.61 -6.24
N ILE A 229 -3.73 -7.47 -6.79
CA ILE A 229 -2.29 -7.43 -6.50
C ILE A 229 -1.65 -6.14 -7.04
N PHE A 230 -1.98 -5.73 -8.27
CA PHE A 230 -1.42 -4.53 -8.88
C PHE A 230 -1.81 -3.26 -8.12
N ARG A 231 -3.04 -3.19 -7.59
CA ARG A 231 -3.47 -2.10 -6.73
C ARG A 231 -2.75 -2.12 -5.38
N GLY A 232 -2.66 -3.27 -4.72
CA GLY A 232 -1.93 -3.40 -3.45
C GLY A 232 -0.42 -3.15 -3.59
N PHE A 233 0.16 -3.42 -4.76
CA PHE A 233 1.53 -3.04 -5.10
C PHE A 233 1.65 -1.62 -5.67
N HIS A 234 0.54 -0.88 -5.79
CA HIS A 234 0.52 0.45 -6.41
C HIS A 234 1.13 0.49 -7.82
N TYR A 235 1.23 -0.65 -8.51
CA TYR A 235 1.57 -0.74 -9.93
C TYR A 235 0.43 -0.23 -10.82
N LEU A 236 -0.78 -0.20 -10.28
CA LEU A 236 -1.93 0.46 -10.88
C LEU A 236 -2.39 1.60 -9.97
N THR A 237 -2.46 2.81 -10.52
CA THR A 237 -2.98 3.98 -9.81
C THR A 237 -4.47 3.81 -9.51
N LYS A 238 -4.99 4.65 -8.60
CA LYS A 238 -6.44 4.69 -8.31
C LYS A 238 -7.28 4.96 -9.56
N SER A 239 -6.78 5.80 -10.48
CA SER A 239 -7.44 6.10 -11.76
C SER A 239 -7.34 4.97 -12.80
N GLY A 240 -6.68 3.86 -12.47
CA GLY A 240 -6.57 2.71 -13.37
C GLY A 240 -5.47 2.88 -14.45
N LEU A 241 -4.44 3.68 -14.18
CA LEU A 241 -3.27 3.82 -15.03
C LEU A 241 -2.11 3.00 -14.48
N ILE A 242 -1.24 2.47 -15.34
CA ILE A 242 -0.03 1.77 -14.89
C ILE A 242 0.97 2.79 -14.35
N ASP A 243 1.46 2.56 -13.13
CA ASP A 243 2.58 3.31 -12.56
C ASP A 243 3.90 2.60 -12.89
N VAL A 244 4.47 2.99 -14.03
CA VAL A 244 5.77 2.49 -14.50
C VAL A 244 6.88 2.76 -13.47
N SER A 245 6.79 3.85 -12.71
CA SER A 245 7.84 4.20 -11.74
C SER A 245 7.87 3.24 -10.56
N GLU A 246 6.70 2.80 -10.08
CA GLU A 246 6.59 1.80 -9.01
C GLU A 246 7.09 0.43 -9.46
N ILE A 247 6.82 0.04 -10.70
CA ILE A 247 7.34 -1.22 -11.26
C ILE A 247 8.86 -1.16 -11.38
N LEU A 248 9.41 -0.12 -12.01
CA LEU A 248 10.86 0.01 -12.20
C LEU A 248 11.61 0.11 -10.88
N ARG A 249 11.00 0.69 -9.85
CA ARG A 249 11.57 0.72 -8.50
C ARG A 249 11.82 -0.69 -7.97
N ASP A 250 10.88 -1.61 -8.14
CA ASP A 250 11.04 -2.98 -7.66
C ASP A 250 12.08 -3.77 -8.46
N TYR A 251 12.22 -3.49 -9.77
CA TYR A 251 13.34 -4.01 -10.57
C TYR A 251 14.70 -3.53 -10.04
N GLN A 252 14.80 -2.25 -9.66
CA GLN A 252 16.03 -1.66 -9.13
C GLN A 252 16.49 -2.29 -7.81
N LEU A 253 15.54 -2.79 -7.02
CA LEU A 253 15.84 -3.40 -5.73
C LEU A 253 16.47 -4.79 -5.87
N VAL A 254 16.23 -5.51 -6.97
CA VAL A 254 16.73 -6.86 -7.19
C VAL A 254 17.83 -6.95 -8.25
N SER A 255 17.96 -5.92 -9.09
CA SER A 255 18.88 -5.90 -10.22
C SER A 255 19.31 -4.47 -10.56
N SER A 256 20.45 -4.33 -11.25
CA SER A 256 20.81 -3.04 -11.83
C SER A 256 19.88 -2.72 -13.01
N LEU A 257 19.11 -1.64 -12.87
CA LEU A 257 18.33 -1.10 -13.98
C LEU A 257 19.25 -0.73 -15.14
N ASN A 258 18.84 -1.09 -16.35
CA ASN A 258 19.45 -0.62 -17.59
C ASN A 258 18.36 -0.07 -18.52
N ASP A 259 18.79 0.62 -19.58
CA ASP A 259 17.88 1.26 -20.52
C ASP A 259 16.97 0.26 -21.22
N THR A 260 17.42 -0.98 -21.44
CA THR A 260 16.61 -2.02 -22.09
C THR A 260 15.44 -2.47 -21.21
N ILE A 261 15.66 -2.72 -19.92
CA ILE A 261 14.59 -3.04 -18.95
C ILE A 261 13.62 -1.87 -18.86
N THR A 262 14.15 -0.65 -18.70
CA THR A 262 13.34 0.57 -18.60
C THR A 262 12.46 0.77 -19.84
N THR A 263 13.03 0.57 -21.02
CA THR A 263 12.31 0.69 -22.30
C THR A 263 11.22 -0.38 -22.41
N HIS A 264 11.53 -1.64 -22.08
CA HIS A 264 10.57 -2.73 -22.14
C HIS A 264 9.35 -2.51 -21.22
N VAL A 265 9.57 -2.10 -19.96
CA VAL A 265 8.45 -1.83 -19.03
C VAL A 265 7.58 -0.67 -19.55
N ARG A 266 8.20 0.38 -20.10
CA ARG A 266 7.46 1.49 -20.73
C ARG A 266 6.68 1.03 -21.95
N GLU A 267 7.28 0.23 -22.82
CA GLU A 267 6.62 -0.32 -24.00
C GLU A 267 5.40 -1.17 -23.63
N CYS A 268 5.49 -2.01 -22.60
CA CYS A 268 4.35 -2.75 -22.07
C CYS A 268 3.21 -1.80 -21.69
N SER A 269 3.49 -0.76 -20.90
CA SER A 269 2.49 0.25 -20.49
C SER A 269 1.92 1.04 -21.69
N ASP A 270 2.79 1.50 -22.59
CA ASP A 270 2.40 2.28 -23.77
C ASP A 270 1.52 1.47 -24.72
N ASN A 271 1.79 0.17 -24.87
CA ASN A 271 0.96 -0.74 -25.65
C ASN A 271 -0.47 -0.84 -25.11
N LEU A 272 -0.66 -0.80 -23.79
CA LEU A 272 -2.01 -0.79 -23.21
C LEU A 272 -2.79 0.47 -23.61
N THR A 273 -2.09 1.62 -23.63
CA THR A 273 -2.68 2.89 -24.05
C THR A 273 -2.97 2.91 -25.54
N ARG A 274 -2.00 2.50 -26.38
CA ARG A 274 -2.13 2.45 -27.84
C ARG A 274 -3.24 1.51 -28.31
N ASN A 275 -3.42 0.39 -27.62
CA ASN A 275 -4.43 -0.61 -27.97
C ASN A 275 -5.76 -0.38 -27.23
N GLU A 276 -5.93 0.75 -26.55
CA GLU A 276 -7.15 1.13 -25.83
C GLU A 276 -7.64 0.05 -24.85
N VAL A 277 -6.70 -0.63 -24.17
CA VAL A 277 -7.03 -1.73 -23.27
C VAL A 277 -7.93 -1.21 -22.13
N PRO A 278 -9.11 -1.83 -21.91
CA PRO A 278 -10.03 -1.45 -20.84
C PRO A 278 -9.35 -1.45 -19.47
N ILE A 279 -9.73 -0.50 -18.61
CA ILE A 279 -9.08 -0.30 -17.30
C ILE A 279 -9.02 -1.60 -16.49
N ASN A 280 -10.11 -2.37 -16.48
CA ASN A 280 -10.22 -3.64 -15.76
C ASN A 280 -9.29 -4.76 -16.30
N ASN A 281 -8.76 -4.62 -17.52
CA ASN A 281 -7.88 -5.60 -18.15
C ASN A 281 -6.40 -5.17 -18.13
N ARG A 282 -6.10 -3.91 -17.74
CA ARG A 282 -4.74 -3.35 -17.81
C ARG A 282 -3.77 -4.09 -16.90
N SER A 283 -4.19 -4.43 -15.68
CA SER A 283 -3.36 -5.13 -14.69
C SER A 283 -2.89 -6.50 -15.22
N LEU A 284 -3.82 -7.33 -15.71
CA LEU A 284 -3.48 -8.62 -16.30
C LEU A 284 -2.65 -8.47 -17.58
N SER A 285 -3.00 -7.52 -18.45
CA SER A 285 -2.25 -7.28 -19.70
C SER A 285 -0.81 -6.83 -19.42
N MET A 286 -0.61 -5.97 -18.42
CA MET A 286 0.73 -5.55 -17.97
C MET A 286 1.50 -6.74 -17.40
N TYR A 287 0.88 -7.51 -16.50
CA TYR A 287 1.48 -8.70 -15.90
C TYR A 287 1.92 -9.73 -16.96
N THR A 288 1.07 -10.02 -17.94
CA THR A 288 1.38 -10.92 -19.06
C THR A 288 2.52 -10.37 -19.91
N CYS A 289 2.53 -9.07 -20.23
CA CYS A 289 3.62 -8.47 -21.02
C CYS A 289 4.97 -8.58 -20.32
N LEU A 290 5.02 -8.34 -19.00
CA LEU A 290 6.26 -8.47 -18.21
C LEU A 290 6.74 -9.91 -18.11
N LEU A 291 5.82 -10.89 -18.09
CA LEU A 291 6.14 -12.32 -18.09
C LEU A 291 6.56 -12.86 -19.46
N ASP A 292 6.01 -12.32 -20.54
CA ASP A 292 6.32 -12.74 -21.91
C ASP A 292 7.52 -11.97 -22.48
N SER A 293 8.63 -12.00 -21.74
CA SER A 293 9.83 -11.25 -22.08
C SER A 293 11.11 -11.99 -21.73
N SER A 294 12.22 -11.57 -22.34
CA SER A 294 13.57 -11.98 -21.91
C SER A 294 13.92 -11.52 -20.49
N PHE A 295 13.12 -10.63 -19.91
CA PHE A 295 13.29 -10.09 -18.55
C PHE A 295 12.37 -10.76 -17.53
N SER A 296 11.61 -11.79 -17.91
CA SER A 296 10.67 -12.48 -17.04
C SER A 296 11.29 -13.04 -15.76
N VAL A 297 12.56 -13.46 -15.78
CA VAL A 297 13.28 -13.89 -14.57
C VAL A 297 13.47 -12.74 -13.59
N VAL A 298 13.89 -11.57 -14.09
CA VAL A 298 14.07 -10.37 -13.26
C VAL A 298 12.73 -9.86 -12.75
N PHE A 299 11.69 -9.90 -13.59
CA PHE A 299 10.32 -9.57 -13.17
C PHE A 299 9.87 -10.43 -11.99
N LYS A 300 10.01 -11.75 -12.10
CA LYS A 300 9.62 -12.70 -11.05
C LYS A 300 10.38 -12.42 -9.76
N GLU A 301 11.69 -12.17 -9.84
CA GLU A 301 12.49 -11.82 -8.65
C GLU A 301 12.04 -10.50 -8.00
N ALA A 302 11.73 -9.47 -8.79
CA ALA A 302 11.23 -8.20 -8.30
C ALA A 302 9.84 -8.35 -7.65
N PHE A 303 8.96 -9.12 -8.28
CA PHE A 303 7.60 -9.37 -7.82
C PHE A 303 7.57 -10.22 -6.54
N ASP A 304 8.36 -11.29 -6.48
CA ASP A 304 8.60 -12.10 -5.27
C ASP A 304 9.12 -11.23 -4.13
N TYR A 305 10.14 -10.40 -4.39
CA TYR A 305 10.68 -9.52 -3.35
C TYR A 305 9.66 -8.47 -2.89
N ARG A 306 8.80 -8.00 -3.80
CA ARG A 306 7.70 -7.09 -3.46
C ARG A 306 6.64 -7.76 -2.58
N GLU A 307 6.27 -9.01 -2.85
CA GLU A 307 5.38 -9.80 -1.98
C GLU A 307 5.94 -9.87 -0.56
N ILE A 308 7.21 -10.26 -0.40
CA ILE A 308 7.86 -10.37 0.91
C ILE A 308 7.86 -9.04 1.67
N ARG A 309 8.24 -7.93 1.01
CA ARG A 309 8.26 -6.61 1.63
C ARG A 309 6.86 -6.10 1.99
N SER A 310 5.83 -6.51 1.25
CA SER A 310 4.45 -6.09 1.53
C SER A 310 3.91 -6.64 2.86
N GLY A 311 4.33 -7.83 3.28
CA GLY A 311 3.94 -8.44 4.55
C GLY A 311 4.94 -8.27 5.69
N ASN A 312 6.14 -7.74 5.42
CA ASN A 312 7.17 -7.52 6.44
C ASN A 312 7.77 -6.11 6.35
N LEU A 313 7.19 -5.20 7.15
CA LEU A 313 7.61 -3.80 7.18
C LEU A 313 9.06 -3.60 7.63
N SER A 314 9.69 -4.60 8.26
CA SER A 314 11.09 -4.54 8.69
C SER A 314 12.04 -4.24 7.53
N TYR A 315 11.72 -4.69 6.32
CA TYR A 315 12.54 -4.38 5.13
C TYR A 315 12.61 -2.88 4.86
N ILE A 316 11.50 -2.17 5.05
CA ILE A 316 11.44 -0.72 4.89
C ILE A 316 12.04 -0.04 6.13
N LEU A 317 11.62 -0.44 7.33
CA LEU A 317 12.05 0.20 8.58
C LEU A 317 13.57 0.14 8.79
N HIS A 318 14.20 -0.97 8.44
CA HIS A 318 15.63 -1.19 8.65
C HIS A 318 16.45 -1.11 7.36
N ASP A 319 15.82 -0.78 6.22
CA ASP A 319 16.48 -0.72 4.91
C ASP A 319 17.27 -2.01 4.61
N LEU A 320 16.57 -3.14 4.75
CA LEU A 320 17.20 -4.45 4.60
C LEU A 320 17.51 -4.71 3.12
N PRO A 321 18.73 -5.16 2.78
CA PRO A 321 19.11 -5.41 1.41
C PRO A 321 18.37 -6.62 0.83
N TYR A 322 18.20 -6.62 -0.49
CA TYR A 322 17.71 -7.79 -1.20
C TYR A 322 18.66 -8.97 -1.03
N ASN A 323 18.10 -10.14 -0.73
CA ASN A 323 18.82 -11.41 -0.68
C ASN A 323 18.03 -12.47 -1.45
N ARG A 324 18.51 -12.81 -2.64
CA ARG A 324 17.86 -13.73 -3.58
C ARG A 324 17.50 -15.09 -2.98
N GLU A 325 18.44 -15.74 -2.30
CA GLU A 325 18.22 -17.07 -1.73
C GLU A 325 17.20 -17.02 -0.59
N GLN A 326 17.30 -16.01 0.27
CA GLN A 326 16.35 -15.82 1.37
C GLN A 326 14.95 -15.46 0.86
N THR A 327 14.82 -14.63 -0.18
CA THR A 327 13.52 -14.33 -0.82
C THR A 327 12.91 -15.60 -1.41
N LYS A 328 13.69 -16.36 -2.18
CA LYS A 328 13.23 -17.62 -2.77
C LYS A 328 12.75 -18.62 -1.71
N LEU A 329 13.46 -18.75 -0.59
CA LEU A 329 13.04 -19.63 0.52
C LEU A 329 11.72 -19.18 1.16
N GLN A 330 11.51 -17.87 1.32
CA GLN A 330 10.27 -17.34 1.87
C GLN A 330 9.09 -17.56 0.91
N ILE A 331 9.27 -17.30 -0.38
CA ILE A 331 8.24 -17.56 -1.41
C ILE A 331 7.89 -19.05 -1.47
N LEU A 332 8.88 -19.95 -1.49
CA LEU A 332 8.61 -21.39 -1.47
C LEU A 332 7.81 -21.83 -0.23
N ALA A 333 8.01 -21.17 0.92
CA ALA A 333 7.23 -21.43 2.12
C ALA A 333 5.77 -20.98 1.96
N LEU A 334 5.54 -19.80 1.39
CA LEU A 334 4.20 -19.28 1.07
C LEU A 334 3.49 -20.17 0.04
N ASP A 335 4.15 -20.51 -1.06
CA ASP A 335 3.65 -21.40 -2.10
C ASP A 335 3.21 -22.75 -1.53
N LYS A 336 4.06 -23.35 -0.68
CA LYS A 336 3.77 -24.62 -0.04
C LYS A 336 2.55 -24.54 0.87
N ALA A 337 2.41 -23.46 1.64
CA ALA A 337 1.26 -23.27 2.50
C ALA A 337 -0.05 -23.22 1.67
N ARG A 338 -0.06 -22.48 0.56
CA ARG A 338 -1.23 -22.31 -0.30
C ARG A 338 -1.59 -23.57 -1.09
N CYS A 339 -0.60 -24.23 -1.67
CA CYS A 339 -0.80 -25.46 -2.42
C CYS A 339 -1.25 -26.65 -1.57
N ILE A 340 -0.75 -26.76 -0.34
CA ILE A 340 -1.18 -27.83 0.58
C ILE A 340 -2.60 -27.57 1.10
N GLU A 341 -2.94 -26.32 1.41
CA GLU A 341 -4.32 -25.95 1.79
C GLU A 341 -5.34 -26.37 0.73
N GLN A 342 -5.00 -26.21 -0.55
CA GLN A 342 -5.82 -26.66 -1.67
C GLN A 342 -6.01 -28.18 -1.69
N GLN A 343 -4.92 -28.95 -1.53
CA GLN A 343 -4.97 -30.42 -1.53
C GLN A 343 -5.85 -30.96 -0.38
N ASN A 344 -5.72 -30.38 0.81
CA ASN A 344 -6.52 -30.78 1.97
C ASN A 344 -8.02 -30.45 1.83
N LYS A 345 -8.37 -29.31 1.22
CA LYS A 345 -9.78 -28.97 0.92
C LYS A 345 -10.38 -29.91 -0.12
N ALA A 346 -9.63 -30.26 -1.16
CA ALA A 346 -10.08 -31.20 -2.19
C ALA A 346 -10.33 -32.61 -1.64
N ASP A 347 -9.50 -33.08 -0.70
CA ASP A 347 -9.67 -34.38 -0.06
C ASP A 347 -10.84 -34.42 0.93
N HIS A 348 -11.13 -33.30 1.60
CA HIS A 348 -12.27 -33.21 2.51
C HIS A 348 -13.61 -33.22 1.77
N HIS A 349 -13.67 -32.64 0.56
CA HIS A 349 -14.88 -32.61 -0.26
C HIS A 349 -15.18 -33.94 -0.95
N LYS A 350 -14.16 -34.81 -1.13
CA LYS A 350 -14.33 -36.19 -1.62
C LYS A 350 -14.79 -37.18 -0.55
N ARG A 351 -14.74 -36.80 0.73
CA ARG A 351 -15.06 -37.66 1.89
C ARG A 351 -16.42 -37.35 2.53
N THR A 352 -17.08 -36.28 2.10
CA THR A 352 -18.47 -35.92 2.44
C THR A 352 -19.36 -36.19 1.25
#